data_AF-A0A0M3HWN4-F1
#
_entry.id   AF-A0A0M3HWN4-F1
#
_cell.length_a   1.000
_cell.length_b   1.000
_cell.length_c   1.000
_cell.angle_alpha   90.00
_cell.angle_beta   90.00
_cell.angle_gamma   90.00
#
_symmetry.space_group_name_H-M   'P 1'
#
loop_
_entity.id
_entity.type
_entity.pdbx_description
1 polymer ?
#
loop_
_entity_poly.entity_id
_entity_poly.type
_entity_poly.pdbx_seq_one_letter_code
_entity_poly.pdbx_strand_id
1 'polypeptide(L)'
;MPNAKLNDENIYLTYALSREVNSKIQLFNFLLDISNGEHLKYPFFKTVRVRSLRIESMSKPDDGGGIFAVDGELINSSQLQVTVTSSTMAVIGS
;
A
#
# COMPACT_ATOMS: atom_id res chain seq x y z
N MET A 1 -5.03 -6.99 -2.31
CA MET A 1 -6.02 -7.13 -1.22
C MET A 1 -7.13 -8.07 -1.63
N PRO A 2 -7.31 -9.23 -0.98
CA PRO A 2 -8.25 -10.25 -1.44
C PRO A 2 -9.72 -9.80 -1.44
N ASN A 3 -10.11 -8.95 -0.49
CA ASN A 3 -11.51 -8.55 -0.29
C ASN A 3 -11.84 -7.15 -0.85
N ALA A 4 -10.93 -6.53 -1.61
CA ALA A 4 -11.15 -5.19 -2.15
C ALA A 4 -12.14 -5.21 -3.31
N LYS A 5 -13.02 -4.20 -3.39
CA LYS A 5 -13.95 -4.02 -4.50
C LYS A 5 -13.70 -2.68 -5.19
N LEU A 6 -13.84 -2.65 -6.51
CA LEU A 6 -13.63 -1.44 -7.31
C LEU A 6 -14.60 -0.30 -6.94
N ASN A 7 -15.78 -0.64 -6.43
CA ASN A 7 -16.88 0.29 -6.17
C ASN A 7 -17.17 0.50 -4.68
N ASP A 8 -16.24 0.16 -3.77
CA ASP A 8 -16.47 0.34 -2.33
C ASP A 8 -16.02 1.71 -1.80
N GLU A 9 -15.52 2.60 -2.66
CA GLU A 9 -15.02 3.94 -2.34
C GLU A 9 -13.90 3.97 -1.28
N ASN A 10 -13.17 2.85 -1.08
CA ASN A 10 -12.04 2.80 -0.15
C ASN A 10 -10.71 2.66 -0.87
N ILE A 11 -9.72 3.41 -0.37
CA ILE A 11 -8.31 3.06 -0.52
C ILE A 11 -7.98 2.04 0.56
N TYR A 12 -7.37 0.94 0.15
CA TYR A 12 -6.85 -0.08 1.06
C TYR A 12 -5.38 0.24 1.38
N LEU A 13 -5.16 1.04 2.41
CA LEU A 13 -3.81 1.37 2.87
C LEU A 13 -3.20 0.18 3.60
N THR A 14 -2.09 -0.33 3.07
CA THR A 14 -1.32 -1.42 3.67
C THR A 14 0.07 -0.99 4.02
N TYR A 15 0.55 -1.40 5.19
CA TYR A 15 1.91 -1.11 5.61
C TYR A 15 2.47 -2.23 6.49
N ALA A 16 3.79 -2.39 6.43
CA ALA A 16 4.53 -3.28 7.30
C ALA A 16 5.43 -2.46 8.22
N LEU A 17 5.39 -2.74 9.52
CA LEU A 17 6.32 -2.12 10.46
C LEU A 17 7.55 -3.01 10.60
N SER A 18 8.72 -2.50 10.21
CA SER A 18 9.98 -3.27 10.26
C SER A 18 10.25 -3.85 11.66
N ARG A 19 9.93 -3.10 12.72
CA ARG A 19 10.07 -3.55 14.12
C ARG A 19 9.19 -4.75 14.50
N GLU A 20 8.15 -5.06 13.72
CA GLU A 20 7.23 -6.18 13.95
C GLU A 20 7.59 -7.40 13.09
N VAL A 21 8.57 -7.27 12.18
CA VAL A 21 9.07 -8.38 11.36
C VAL A 21 10.11 -9.15 12.17
N ASN A 22 9.74 -10.34 12.64
CA ASN A 22 10.60 -11.11 13.55
C ASN A 22 11.77 -11.81 12.84
N SER A 23 11.65 -12.07 11.53
CA SER A 23 12.66 -12.81 10.77
C SER A 23 12.54 -12.58 9.26
N LYS A 24 13.67 -12.69 8.54
CA LYS A 24 13.71 -12.70 7.07
C LYS A 24 12.90 -13.85 6.45
N ILE A 25 12.86 -15.00 7.12
CA ILE A 25 12.06 -16.17 6.67
C ILE A 25 10.57 -15.83 6.74
N GLN A 26 10.14 -15.09 7.78
CA GLN A 26 8.76 -14.65 7.92
C GLN A 26 8.36 -13.71 6.78
N LEU A 27 9.27 -12.78 6.41
CA LEU A 27 9.07 -11.89 5.26
C LEU A 27 9.00 -12.67 3.94
N PHE A 28 9.88 -13.67 3.76
CA PHE A 28 9.86 -14.51 2.56
C PHE A 28 8.55 -15.28 2.42
N ASN A 29 8.07 -15.91 3.49
CA ASN A 29 6.79 -16.62 3.50
C ASN A 29 5.61 -15.66 3.23
N PHE A 30 5.66 -14.44 3.78
CA PHE A 30 4.69 -13.38 3.45
C PHE A 30 4.64 -13.10 1.95
N LEU A 31 5.79 -12.94 1.30
CA LEU A 31 5.85 -12.70 -0.15
C LEU A 31 5.27 -13.86 -0.96
N LEU A 32 5.54 -15.12 -0.56
CA LEU A 32 4.95 -16.29 -1.20
C LEU A 32 3.42 -16.31 -1.06
N ASP A 33 2.91 -16.01 0.15
CA ASP A 33 1.49 -16.01 0.45
C ASP A 33 0.71 -14.87 -0.22
N ILE A 34 1.38 -13.83 -0.75
CA ILE A 34 0.71 -12.78 -1.55
C ILE A 34 0.04 -13.40 -2.78
N SER A 35 0.71 -14.35 -3.45
CA SER A 35 0.20 -14.98 -4.68
C SER A 35 -1.11 -15.73 -4.47
N ASN A 36 -1.30 -16.31 -3.28
CA ASN A 36 -2.52 -17.02 -2.90
C ASN A 36 -3.53 -16.12 -2.16
N GLY A 37 -3.20 -14.84 -1.93
CA GLY A 37 -4.05 -13.93 -1.17
C GLY A 37 -4.07 -14.20 0.36
N GLU A 38 -3.17 -15.01 0.90
CA GLU A 38 -3.16 -15.39 2.32
C GLU A 38 -2.28 -14.50 3.21
N HIS A 39 -1.65 -13.47 2.63
CA HIS A 39 -0.72 -12.56 3.30
C HIS A 39 -1.32 -11.73 4.45
N LEU A 40 -2.64 -11.77 4.68
CA LEU A 40 -3.30 -11.08 5.80
C LEU A 40 -3.11 -11.78 7.16
N LYS A 41 -2.61 -13.03 7.17
CA LYS A 41 -2.34 -13.78 8.41
C LYS A 41 -1.10 -13.27 9.18
N TYR A 42 -0.30 -12.39 8.58
CA TYR A 42 0.94 -11.89 9.17
C TYR A 42 0.70 -10.66 10.05
N PRO A 43 1.04 -10.69 11.35
CA PRO A 43 0.69 -9.62 12.29
C PRO A 43 1.41 -8.29 12.02
N PHE A 44 2.59 -8.35 11.37
CA PHE A 44 3.33 -7.14 10.99
C PHE A 44 2.72 -6.41 9.80
N PHE A 45 1.80 -7.04 9.05
CA PHE A 45 1.17 -6.48 7.87
C PHE A 45 -0.21 -5.94 8.22
N LYS A 46 -0.33 -4.62 8.28
CA LYS A 46 -1.53 -3.92 8.73
C LYS A 46 -2.30 -3.38 7.54
N THR A 47 -3.62 -3.41 7.65
CA THR A 47 -4.52 -2.89 6.62
C THR A 47 -5.53 -1.95 7.26
N VAL A 48 -5.70 -0.78 6.67
CA VAL A 48 -6.70 0.21 7.08
C VAL A 48 -7.46 0.67 5.85
N ARG A 49 -8.79 0.68 5.92
CA ARG A 49 -9.64 1.28 4.89
C ARG A 49 -9.72 2.77 5.13
N VAL A 50 -9.37 3.56 4.13
CA VAL A 50 -9.36 5.03 4.22
C VAL A 50 -9.96 5.64 2.96
N ARG A 51 -10.49 6.85 3.05
CA ARG A 51 -10.92 7.63 1.87
C ARG A 51 -9.86 8.60 1.39
N SER A 52 -8.93 8.95 2.27
CA SER A 52 -7.82 9.85 2.01
C SER A 52 -6.61 9.45 2.85
N LEU A 53 -5.41 9.68 2.33
CA LEU A 53 -4.16 9.47 3.07
C LEU A 53 -3.11 10.49 2.64
N ARG A 54 -2.12 10.67 3.52
CA ARG A 54 -0.93 11.48 3.27
C ARG A 54 0.29 10.73 3.83
N ILE A 55 1.34 10.65 3.02
CA ILE A 55 2.62 10.03 3.36
C ILE A 55 3.69 11.10 3.18
N GLU A 56 4.46 11.35 4.22
CA GLU A 56 5.54 12.33 4.24
C GLU A 56 6.79 11.66 4.80
N SER A 57 7.94 11.91 4.17
CA SER A 57 9.21 11.45 4.72
C SER A 57 9.55 12.25 5.98
N MET A 58 9.93 11.55 7.05
CA MET A 58 10.43 12.16 8.28
C MET A 58 11.93 12.46 8.22
N SER A 59 12.61 12.11 7.12
CA SER A 59 14.04 12.34 6.91
C SER A 59 14.34 13.82 6.65
N LYS A 60 15.57 14.26 6.91
CA LYS A 60 16.02 15.62 6.61
C LYS A 60 16.01 15.87 5.09
N PRO A 61 15.87 17.13 4.63
CA PRO A 61 15.80 17.48 3.20
C PRO A 61 16.94 16.92 2.34
N ASP A 62 18.12 16.71 2.94
CA ASP A 62 19.35 16.29 2.24
C ASP A 62 19.50 14.76 2.09
N ASP A 63 18.65 13.94 2.72
CA ASP A 63 18.79 12.46 2.72
C ASP A 63 18.11 11.78 1.51
N GLY A 64 17.65 12.56 0.53
CA GLY A 64 16.83 12.07 -0.58
C GLY A 64 15.39 11.83 -0.13
N GLY A 65 14.44 12.34 -0.92
CA GLY A 65 13.01 12.17 -0.64
C GLY A 65 12.55 10.70 -0.70
N GLY A 66 11.26 10.49 -0.44
CA GLY A 66 10.64 9.19 -0.72
C GLY A 66 10.67 8.90 -2.22
N ILE A 67 10.84 7.63 -2.58
CA ILE A 67 10.59 7.16 -3.94
C ILE A 67 9.21 6.54 -3.93
N PHE A 68 8.31 7.11 -4.74
CA PHE A 68 6.96 6.59 -4.90
C PHE A 68 6.82 5.93 -6.27
N ALA A 69 5.98 4.89 -6.35
CA ALA A 69 5.52 4.35 -7.62
C ALA A 69 3.99 4.43 -7.67
N VAL A 70 3.44 5.04 -8.72
CA VAL A 70 2.00 5.14 -8.97
C VAL A 70 1.71 4.42 -10.28
N ASP A 71 0.83 3.42 -10.25
CA ASP A 71 0.51 2.55 -11.38
C ASP A 71 1.75 1.93 -12.08
N GLY A 72 2.85 1.78 -11.34
CA GLY A 72 4.13 1.23 -11.83
C GLY A 72 5.15 2.28 -12.28
N GLU A 73 4.78 3.56 -12.35
CA GLU A 73 5.67 4.65 -12.77
C GLU A 73 6.31 5.36 -11.57
N LEU A 74 7.60 5.67 -11.68
CA LEU A 74 8.37 6.33 -10.63
C LEU A 74 8.01 7.82 -10.51
N ILE A 75 7.75 8.26 -9.29
CA ILE A 75 7.52 9.65 -8.93
C ILE A 75 8.51 10.06 -7.86
N ASN A 76 9.32 11.07 -8.18
CA ASN A 76 10.24 11.71 -7.23
C ASN A 76 9.47 12.78 -6.45
N SER A 77 9.11 12.49 -5.20
CA SER A 77 8.43 13.45 -4.32
C SER A 77 8.80 13.20 -2.87
N SER A 78 8.84 14.25 -2.05
CA SER A 78 9.01 14.12 -0.60
C SER A 78 7.72 13.74 0.13
N GLN A 79 6.57 13.95 -0.54
CA GLN A 79 5.24 13.72 0.01
C GLN A 79 4.28 13.17 -1.04
N LEU A 80 3.32 12.37 -0.59
CA LEU A 80 2.23 11.84 -1.41
C LEU A 80 0.91 12.05 -0.68
N GLN A 81 -0.06 12.66 -1.34
CA GLN A 81 -1.43 12.79 -0.83
C GLN A 81 -2.41 12.19 -1.82
N VAL A 82 -3.29 11.31 -1.34
CA VAL A 82 -4.25 10.58 -2.16
C VAL A 82 -5.64 10.74 -1.57
N THR A 83 -6.66 10.85 -2.42
CA THR A 83 -8.07 10.90 -2.02
C THR A 83 -8.92 10.21 -3.07
N VAL A 84 -9.86 9.39 -2.63
CA VAL A 84 -10.86 8.74 -3.50
C VAL A 84 -11.73 9.83 -4.13
N THR A 85 -11.86 9.79 -5.45
CA THR A 85 -12.81 10.63 -6.16
C THR A 85 -14.14 9.89 -6.33
N SER A 86 -15.24 10.62 -6.41
CA SER A 86 -16.56 10.06 -6.75
C SER A 86 -16.72 9.81 -8.26
N SER A 87 -15.66 10.01 -9.04
CA SER A 87 -15.68 9.81 -10.49
C SER A 87 -15.59 8.33 -10.81
N THR A 88 -16.65 7.78 -11.41
CA THR A 88 -16.69 6.37 -11.83
C THR A 88 -16.42 6.26 -13.33
N MET A 89 -15.56 5.33 -13.73
CA MET A 89 -15.40 4.94 -15.13
C MET A 89 -16.11 3.61 -15.38
N ALA A 90 -16.83 3.50 -16.49
CA ALA A 90 -17.37 2.22 -16.93
C ALA A 90 -16.23 1.33 -17.43
N VAL A 91 -16.12 0.12 -16.88
CA VAL A 91 -15.12 -0.87 -17.27
C VAL A 91 -15.85 -2.12 -17.74
N ILE A 92 -15.49 -2.63 -18.92
CA ILE A 92 -16.00 -3.91 -19.42
C ILE A 92 -15.11 -5.00 -18.83
N GLY A 93 -15.68 -5.88 -18.01
CA GLY A 93 -14.98 -7.05 -17.49
C GLY A 93 -14.80 -8.09 -18.59
N SER A 94 -13.58 -8.62 -18.73
CA SER A 94 -13.22 -9.77 -19.57
C SER A 94 -13.61 -11.09 -18.92
#